data_AF-A0A2E5WBM4-F1
#
_entry.id   AF-A0A2E5WBM4-F1
#
_cell.length_a   1.000
_cell.length_b   1.000
_cell.length_c   1.000
_cell.angle_alpha   90.00
_cell.angle_beta   90.00
_cell.angle_gamma   90.00
#
_symmetry.space_group_name_H-M   'P 1'
#
loop_
_entity.id
_entity.type
_entity.pdbx_description
1 polymer ?
#
loop_
_entity_poly.entity_id
_entity_poly.type
_entity_poly.pdbx_seq_one_letter_code
_entity_poly.pdbx_strand_id
1 'polypeptide(L)'
;MKVKTGMLRARTLEAWAILALSLLWFAGCGNVKRENPHDPIVGSGVTLRDQLIGSWSRDELSANEIYLFRVDGSVELKSYSSPSGDTVDRNQFFPTTRVRVFAGTYTLVGNLLTLFYTRAQSNDPADEVQVPSGNTTVEIAIQRSTLTMTLTDGKVFYARLN
;
A
#
# COMPACT_ATOMS: atom_id res chain seq x y z
N MET A 1 44.60 65.45 -73.77
CA MET A 1 45.60 65.37 -72.67
C MET A 1 45.46 63.99 -72.01
N LYS A 2 46.46 63.24 -71.51
CA LYS A 2 47.58 63.55 -70.57
C LYS A 2 47.08 64.07 -69.21
N VAL A 3 47.58 63.76 -67.99
CA VAL A 3 48.54 62.79 -67.38
C VAL A 3 48.43 63.02 -65.84
N LYS A 4 48.60 62.13 -64.83
CA LYS A 4 49.06 60.73 -64.64
C LYS A 4 48.50 60.13 -63.31
N THR A 5 48.76 58.84 -63.05
CA THR A 5 49.15 58.17 -61.76
C THR A 5 48.60 58.61 -60.39
N GLY A 6 48.22 57.64 -59.53
CA GLY A 6 48.14 57.85 -58.06
C GLY A 6 47.74 56.62 -57.24
N MET A 7 48.67 55.70 -56.92
CA MET A 7 48.43 54.56 -56.01
C MET A 7 49.33 54.66 -54.77
N LEU A 8 48.74 54.53 -53.57
CA LEU A 8 49.46 54.46 -52.30
C LEU A 8 48.86 53.37 -51.38
N ARG A 9 49.73 52.52 -50.80
CA ARG A 9 49.40 51.50 -49.79
C ARG A 9 50.10 51.85 -48.47
N ALA A 10 49.38 51.72 -47.36
CA ALA A 10 49.92 51.57 -45.99
C ALA A 10 48.99 50.57 -45.27
N ARG A 11 49.46 49.40 -44.82
CA ARG A 11 50.14 49.13 -43.53
C ARG A 11 49.18 49.28 -42.34
N THR A 12 48.62 48.24 -41.69
CA THR A 12 49.11 46.97 -41.07
C THR A 12 49.20 47.07 -39.54
N LEU A 13 49.04 45.94 -38.83
CA LEU A 13 49.00 45.74 -37.37
C LEU A 13 47.64 46.15 -36.76
N GLU A 14 46.86 45.26 -36.12
CA GLU A 14 47.09 44.36 -34.96
C GLU A 14 47.07 45.07 -33.60
N ALA A 15 45.99 44.86 -32.82
CA ALA A 15 46.06 44.48 -31.41
C ALA A 15 44.69 44.06 -30.81
N TRP A 16 44.70 42.96 -30.05
CA TRP A 16 44.10 42.68 -28.74
C TRP A 16 43.30 43.83 -28.03
N ALA A 17 42.25 43.58 -27.22
CA ALA A 17 41.44 42.39 -26.88
C ALA A 17 40.29 42.80 -25.90
N ILE A 18 39.68 41.81 -25.21
CA ILE A 18 38.91 41.89 -23.94
C ILE A 18 37.37 42.04 -24.02
N LEU A 19 36.72 41.00 -23.49
CA LEU A 19 35.37 40.82 -22.93
C LEU A 19 34.25 41.86 -23.18
N ALA A 20 33.12 41.34 -23.68
CA ALA A 20 31.80 41.62 -23.10
C ALA A 20 31.10 40.28 -22.78
N LEU A 21 30.64 40.09 -21.55
CA LEU A 21 29.97 38.87 -21.09
C LEU A 21 28.44 39.02 -21.18
N SER A 22 27.74 37.89 -21.14
CA SER A 22 26.28 37.74 -20.97
C SER A 22 25.37 38.21 -22.12
N LEU A 23 24.63 37.26 -22.69
CA LEU A 23 23.18 37.40 -22.89
C LEU A 23 22.54 36.01 -23.01
N LEU A 24 21.39 35.90 -22.35
CA LEU A 24 20.57 34.73 -22.06
C LEU A 24 20.32 33.81 -23.29
N TRP A 25 20.34 32.47 -23.19
CA TRP A 25 19.32 31.62 -22.55
C TRP A 25 17.87 31.97 -22.94
N PHE A 26 17.32 31.31 -23.96
CA PHE A 26 15.90 30.92 -24.17
C PHE A 26 15.74 30.56 -25.66
N ALA A 27 15.00 29.53 -26.08
CA ALA A 27 14.54 28.34 -25.36
C ALA A 27 14.50 27.17 -26.36
N GLY A 28 14.99 25.99 -25.96
CA GLY A 28 15.21 24.85 -26.88
C GLY A 28 15.02 23.48 -26.22
N CYS A 29 14.17 23.40 -25.19
CA CYS A 29 13.87 22.14 -24.50
C CYS A 29 12.99 21.24 -25.39
N GLY A 30 13.62 20.49 -26.28
CA GLY A 30 12.96 19.38 -26.98
C GLY A 30 12.38 18.40 -25.97
N ASN A 31 11.14 17.95 -26.21
CA ASN A 31 10.40 17.10 -25.27
C ASN A 31 10.91 15.65 -25.33
N VAL A 32 12.06 15.40 -24.70
CA VAL A 32 12.69 14.08 -24.64
C VAL A 32 11.87 13.17 -23.74
N LYS A 33 10.93 12.42 -24.33
CA LYS A 33 10.40 11.20 -23.71
C LYS A 33 11.55 10.22 -23.50
N ARG A 34 12.05 10.12 -22.27
CA ARG A 34 12.87 8.98 -21.84
C ARG A 34 11.94 7.78 -21.69
N GLU A 35 11.86 6.96 -22.73
CA GLU A 35 11.40 5.59 -22.60
C GLU A 35 12.55 4.79 -21.97
N ASN A 36 12.50 4.62 -20.64
CA ASN A 36 13.47 3.81 -19.90
C ASN A 36 13.00 2.34 -19.91
N PRO A 37 13.76 1.39 -20.48
CA PRO A 37 13.41 -0.04 -20.46
C PRO A 37 13.35 -0.66 -19.05
N HIS A 38 13.78 0.09 -18.03
CA HIS A 38 13.76 -0.30 -16.62
C HIS A 38 12.84 0.57 -15.76
N ASP A 39 11.98 1.41 -16.34
CA ASP A 39 10.86 1.97 -15.59
C ASP A 39 9.92 0.80 -15.25
N PRO A 40 9.57 0.59 -13.96
CA PRO A 40 8.70 -0.51 -13.59
C PRO A 40 7.33 -0.30 -14.23
N ILE A 41 6.91 -1.23 -15.09
CA ILE A 41 5.57 -1.25 -15.65
C ILE A 41 4.60 -1.41 -14.47
N VAL A 42 3.96 -0.30 -14.07
CA VAL A 42 2.88 -0.28 -13.09
C VAL A 42 1.67 -0.93 -13.75
N GLY A 43 1.65 -2.26 -13.76
CA GLY A 43 0.55 -3.04 -14.30
C GLY A 43 -0.74 -2.67 -13.59
N SER A 44 -1.76 -2.29 -14.35
CA SER A 44 -3.07 -1.84 -13.87
C SER A 44 -3.95 -2.96 -13.29
N GLY A 45 -3.33 -4.02 -12.76
CA GLY A 45 -3.99 -5.10 -12.05
C GLY A 45 -4.21 -4.77 -10.59
N VAL A 46 -5.38 -5.14 -10.06
CA VAL A 46 -5.74 -4.96 -8.65
C VAL A 46 -4.78 -5.78 -7.78
N THR A 47 -3.96 -5.13 -6.94
CA THR A 47 -2.93 -5.83 -6.17
C THR A 47 -3.55 -6.69 -5.07
N LEU A 48 -2.81 -7.65 -4.52
CA LEU A 48 -3.29 -8.47 -3.41
C LEU A 48 -3.64 -7.59 -2.17
N ARG A 49 -2.96 -6.46 -1.98
CA ARG A 49 -3.29 -5.47 -0.95
C ARG A 49 -4.66 -4.83 -1.18
N ASP A 50 -4.96 -4.44 -2.42
CA ASP A 50 -6.24 -3.83 -2.78
C ASP A 50 -7.39 -4.83 -2.71
N GLN A 51 -7.13 -6.09 -3.07
CA GLN A 51 -8.09 -7.19 -2.92
C GLN A 51 -8.40 -7.49 -1.44
N LEU A 52 -7.41 -7.42 -0.55
CA LEU A 52 -7.55 -7.70 0.88
C LEU A 52 -8.41 -6.67 1.63
N ILE A 53 -8.47 -5.41 1.18
CA ILE A 53 -9.24 -4.36 1.84
C ILE A 53 -10.74 -4.71 1.87
N GLY A 54 -11.39 -4.45 3.00
CA GLY A 54 -12.79 -4.76 3.26
C GLY A 54 -13.00 -5.79 4.37
N SER A 55 -14.22 -6.31 4.44
CA SER A 55 -14.68 -7.20 5.50
C SER A 55 -14.69 -8.67 5.04
N TRP A 56 -14.25 -9.57 5.92
CA TRP A 56 -14.07 -10.99 5.63
C TRP A 56 -14.61 -11.83 6.79
N SER A 57 -15.60 -12.67 6.52
CA SER A 57 -16.34 -13.48 7.49
C SER A 57 -16.02 -14.96 7.36
N ARG A 58 -15.71 -15.60 8.50
CA ARG A 58 -15.69 -17.05 8.65
C ARG A 58 -16.85 -17.44 9.55
N ASP A 59 -17.63 -18.43 9.13
CA ASP A 59 -18.80 -18.90 9.87
C ASP A 59 -18.78 -20.43 9.91
N GLU A 60 -17.97 -20.97 10.81
CA GLU A 60 -17.76 -22.41 10.99
C GLU A 60 -18.07 -22.78 12.45
N LEU A 61 -18.46 -24.05 12.70
CA LEU A 61 -18.79 -24.53 14.04
C LEU A 61 -17.64 -24.40 15.06
N SER A 62 -16.40 -24.27 14.59
CA SER A 62 -15.20 -24.08 15.39
C SER A 62 -14.82 -22.61 15.60
N ALA A 63 -15.31 -21.68 14.76
CA ALA A 63 -14.96 -20.26 14.82
C ALA A 63 -15.94 -19.37 14.04
N ASN A 64 -16.45 -18.34 14.74
CA ASN A 64 -17.37 -17.35 14.21
C ASN A 64 -16.66 -15.98 14.25
N GLU A 65 -16.11 -15.55 13.11
CA GLU A 65 -15.09 -14.49 13.05
C GLU A 65 -15.34 -13.50 11.91
N ILE A 66 -15.05 -12.22 12.13
CA ILE A 66 -15.03 -11.18 11.09
C ILE A 66 -13.74 -10.36 11.19
N TYR A 67 -12.94 -10.39 10.13
CA TYR A 67 -11.85 -9.44 9.90
C TYR A 67 -12.35 -8.21 9.13
N LEU A 68 -11.78 -7.04 9.41
CA LEU A 68 -11.89 -5.82 8.61
C LEU A 68 -10.49 -5.24 8.39
N PHE A 69 -10.02 -5.28 7.14
CA PHE A 69 -8.77 -4.65 6.70
C PHE A 69 -9.07 -3.29 6.05
N ARG A 70 -8.40 -2.23 6.52
CA ARG A 70 -8.61 -0.86 6.02
C ARG A 70 -7.39 -0.37 5.23
N VAL A 71 -7.63 0.54 4.27
CA VAL A 71 -6.61 1.05 3.34
C VAL A 71 -5.38 1.68 4.03
N ASP A 72 -5.59 2.27 5.21
CA ASP A 72 -4.58 2.86 6.08
C ASP A 72 -3.60 1.84 6.70
N GLY A 73 -3.85 0.54 6.56
CA GLY A 73 -3.08 -0.53 7.19
C GLY A 73 -3.56 -0.90 8.59
N SER A 74 -4.71 -0.39 9.05
CA SER A 74 -5.35 -0.87 10.28
C SER A 74 -6.16 -2.15 10.05
N VAL A 75 -6.21 -2.98 11.09
CA VAL A 75 -7.00 -4.22 11.12
C VAL A 75 -7.84 -4.31 12.39
N GLU A 76 -9.02 -4.90 12.25
CA GLU A 76 -9.92 -5.25 13.36
C GLU A 76 -10.41 -6.68 13.16
N LEU A 77 -10.33 -7.50 14.20
CA LEU A 77 -10.90 -8.85 14.28
C LEU A 77 -11.99 -8.84 15.34
N LYS A 78 -13.19 -9.26 14.96
CA LYS A 78 -14.29 -9.60 15.88
C LYS A 78 -14.42 -11.11 15.95
N SER A 79 -14.20 -11.66 17.13
CA SER A 79 -14.41 -13.08 17.44
C SER A 79 -15.67 -13.20 18.31
N TYR A 80 -16.65 -13.94 17.81
CA TYR A 80 -17.96 -14.11 18.45
C TYR A 80 -18.02 -15.50 19.11
N SER A 81 -18.66 -15.57 20.29
CA SER A 81 -18.82 -16.80 21.06
C SER A 81 -20.13 -16.80 21.82
N SER A 82 -20.76 -17.97 21.97
CA SER A 82 -21.91 -18.15 22.86
C SER A 82 -21.41 -18.59 24.24
N PRO A 83 -21.64 -17.81 25.32
CA PRO A 83 -21.23 -18.21 26.68
C PRO A 83 -21.96 -19.45 27.22
N SER A 84 -23.13 -19.79 26.68
CA SER A 84 -23.87 -21.03 27.00
C SER A 84 -23.45 -22.24 26.17
N GLY A 85 -22.67 -22.04 25.09
CA GLY A 85 -22.27 -23.10 24.15
C GLY A 85 -23.26 -23.34 23.00
N ASP A 86 -24.35 -22.57 22.93
CA ASP A 86 -25.32 -22.62 21.82
C ASP A 86 -24.76 -22.07 20.50
N THR A 87 -25.52 -22.22 19.41
CA THR A 87 -25.21 -21.59 18.11
C THR A 87 -25.07 -20.06 18.24
N VAL A 88 -24.01 -19.51 17.65
CA VAL A 88 -23.67 -18.08 17.75
C VAL A 88 -24.51 -17.24 16.79
N ASP A 89 -25.41 -16.41 17.32
CA ASP A 89 -26.11 -15.36 16.56
C ASP A 89 -25.43 -14.01 16.74
N ARG A 90 -24.74 -13.56 15.68
CA ARG A 90 -23.96 -12.30 15.64
C ARG A 90 -24.79 -11.04 15.85
N ASN A 91 -26.12 -11.14 15.78
CA ASN A 91 -27.05 -10.03 15.99
C ASN A 91 -27.46 -9.87 17.46
N GLN A 92 -27.15 -10.85 18.32
CA GLN A 92 -27.46 -10.78 19.75
C GLN A 92 -26.37 -10.02 20.52
N PHE A 93 -26.78 -9.48 21.66
CA PHE A 93 -25.88 -8.86 22.62
C PHE A 93 -25.47 -9.85 23.73
N PHE A 94 -24.51 -9.46 24.56
CA PHE A 94 -24.21 -10.17 25.81
C PHE A 94 -25.45 -10.13 26.73
N PRO A 95 -25.82 -11.21 27.44
CA PRO A 95 -25.08 -12.46 27.62
C PRO A 95 -25.20 -13.49 26.49
N THR A 96 -26.18 -13.40 25.59
CA THR A 96 -26.45 -14.41 24.56
C THR A 96 -25.32 -14.57 23.54
N THR A 97 -24.61 -13.49 23.20
CA THR A 97 -23.39 -13.57 22.38
C THR A 97 -22.34 -12.60 22.87
N ARG A 98 -21.17 -13.16 23.21
CA ARG A 98 -19.98 -12.44 23.59
C ARG A 98 -19.13 -12.15 22.37
N VAL A 99 -18.70 -10.90 22.24
CA VAL A 99 -17.86 -10.40 21.16
C VAL A 99 -16.55 -9.89 21.75
N ARG A 100 -15.45 -10.54 21.38
CA ARG A 100 -14.09 -10.05 21.61
C ARG A 100 -13.63 -9.29 20.38
N VAL A 101 -13.09 -8.09 20.58
CA VAL A 101 -12.58 -7.22 19.51
C VAL A 101 -11.08 -7.02 19.71
N PHE A 102 -10.30 -7.43 18.72
CA PHE A 102 -8.85 -7.22 18.65
C PHE A 102 -8.56 -6.18 17.56
N ALA A 103 -7.84 -5.12 17.90
CA ALA A 103 -7.55 -4.01 16.98
C ALA A 103 -6.05 -3.70 16.93
N GLY A 104 -5.58 -3.33 15.73
CA GLY A 104 -4.15 -3.15 15.48
C GLY A 104 -3.85 -2.73 14.04
N THR A 105 -2.69 -3.12 13.55
CA THR A 105 -2.25 -2.89 12.16
C THR A 105 -1.87 -4.18 11.44
N TYR A 106 -1.74 -4.12 10.12
CA TYR A 106 -1.26 -5.22 9.29
C TYR A 106 -0.20 -4.76 8.28
N THR A 107 0.71 -5.67 7.93
CA THR A 107 1.59 -5.54 6.76
C THR A 107 1.36 -6.72 5.82
N LEU A 108 1.57 -6.49 4.52
CA LEU A 108 1.49 -7.53 3.50
C LEU A 108 2.73 -7.42 2.61
N VAL A 109 3.54 -8.47 2.56
CA VAL A 109 4.77 -8.55 1.76
C VAL A 109 4.69 -9.80 0.89
N GLY A 110 4.45 -9.60 -0.41
CA GLY A 110 4.06 -10.69 -1.30
C GLY A 110 2.73 -11.29 -0.86
N ASN A 111 2.74 -12.58 -0.52
CA ASN A 111 1.64 -13.35 0.05
C ASN A 111 1.66 -13.44 1.59
N LEU A 112 2.69 -12.92 2.27
CA LEU A 112 2.79 -12.99 3.74
C LEU A 112 2.10 -11.78 4.40
N LEU A 113 1.01 -12.06 5.11
CA LEU A 113 0.26 -11.13 5.95
C LEU A 113 0.79 -11.24 7.39
N THR A 114 1.21 -10.13 7.99
CA THR A 114 1.52 -10.06 9.42
C THR A 114 0.56 -9.13 10.13
N LEU A 115 -0.06 -9.62 11.21
CA LEU A 115 -1.01 -8.91 12.07
C LEU A 115 -0.33 -8.48 13.37
N PHE A 116 -0.54 -7.23 13.77
CA PHE A 116 0.07 -6.58 14.93
C PHE A 116 -1.05 -6.00 15.82
N TYR A 117 -1.58 -6.79 16.75
CA TYR A 117 -2.61 -6.32 17.68
C TYR A 117 -2.02 -5.46 18.80
N THR A 118 -2.70 -4.37 19.13
CA THR A 118 -2.30 -3.43 20.20
C THR A 118 -3.41 -3.17 21.21
N ARG A 119 -4.64 -3.58 20.93
CA ARG A 119 -5.81 -3.46 21.81
C ARG A 119 -6.67 -4.72 21.72
N ALA A 120 -7.20 -5.15 22.86
CA ALA A 120 -8.19 -6.20 22.98
C ALA A 120 -9.30 -5.70 23.92
N GLN A 121 -10.56 -6.00 23.61
CA GLN A 121 -11.74 -5.63 24.40
C GLN A 121 -12.80 -6.73 24.30
N SER A 122 -13.64 -6.89 25.33
CA SER A 122 -14.80 -7.79 25.33
C SER A 122 -16.06 -7.02 25.70
N ASN A 123 -17.23 -7.49 25.26
CA ASN A 123 -18.53 -6.99 25.72
C ASN A 123 -19.04 -7.70 26.98
N ASP A 124 -18.33 -8.73 27.44
CA ASP A 124 -18.53 -9.45 28.71
C ASP A 124 -17.70 -8.76 29.81
N PRO A 125 -18.31 -8.16 30.85
CA PRO A 125 -17.59 -7.45 31.90
C PRO A 125 -16.67 -8.32 32.77
N ALA A 126 -16.78 -9.64 32.71
CA ALA A 126 -15.94 -10.59 33.43
C ALA A 126 -14.83 -11.21 32.56
N ASP A 127 -14.74 -10.84 31.28
CA ASP A 127 -13.81 -11.43 30.31
C ASP A 127 -12.56 -10.56 30.14
N GLU A 128 -11.52 -10.83 30.95
CA GLU A 128 -10.21 -10.16 30.91
C GLU A 128 -9.37 -10.56 29.68
N VAL A 129 -9.89 -10.24 28.48
CA VAL A 129 -9.22 -10.55 27.21
C VAL A 129 -7.91 -9.78 27.06
N GLN A 130 -6.82 -10.53 26.92
CA GLN A 130 -5.47 -9.98 26.74
C GLN A 130 -5.15 -9.73 25.26
N VAL A 131 -4.27 -8.77 24.98
CA VAL A 131 -3.68 -8.59 23.65
C VAL A 131 -2.73 -9.78 23.38
N PRO A 132 -2.80 -10.44 22.20
CA PRO A 132 -1.84 -11.47 21.82
C PRO A 132 -0.39 -10.99 21.95
N SER A 133 0.45 -11.76 22.64
CA SER A 133 1.81 -11.37 23.05
C SER A 133 2.87 -11.42 21.92
N GLY A 134 2.43 -11.43 20.67
CA GLY A 134 3.29 -11.50 19.48
C GLY A 134 2.51 -11.36 18.18
N ASN A 135 3.24 -11.21 17.08
CA ASN A 135 2.66 -10.96 15.76
C ASN A 135 2.17 -12.27 15.12
N THR A 136 1.02 -12.25 14.47
CA THR A 136 0.51 -13.40 13.72
C THR A 136 0.89 -13.26 12.25
N THR A 137 1.87 -14.05 11.77
CA THR A 137 2.26 -14.09 10.35
C THR A 137 1.67 -15.33 9.68
N VAL A 138 0.96 -15.12 8.57
CA VAL A 138 0.28 -16.18 7.81
C VAL A 138 0.48 -15.97 6.31
N GLU A 139 0.49 -17.05 5.53
CA GLU A 139 0.40 -16.95 4.07
C GLU A 139 -1.07 -16.72 3.70
N ILE A 140 -1.35 -15.78 2.79
CA ILE A 140 -2.69 -15.54 2.27
C ILE A 140 -2.79 -15.71 0.75
N ALA A 141 -3.96 -16.18 0.32
CA ALA A 141 -4.38 -16.17 -1.08
C ALA A 141 -5.83 -15.68 -1.17
N ILE A 142 -6.13 -14.79 -2.11
CA ILE A 142 -7.50 -14.34 -2.41
C ILE A 142 -7.88 -14.87 -3.78
N GLN A 143 -9.05 -15.51 -3.87
CA GLN A 143 -9.64 -15.96 -5.13
C GLN A 143 -11.13 -15.62 -5.14
N ARG A 144 -11.57 -14.83 -6.14
CA ARG A 144 -12.94 -14.29 -6.24
C ARG A 144 -13.32 -13.52 -4.95
N SER A 145 -14.19 -14.11 -4.13
CA SER A 145 -14.67 -13.55 -2.85
C SER A 145 -14.29 -14.41 -1.65
N THR A 146 -13.21 -15.22 -1.76
CA THR A 146 -12.68 -16.04 -0.67
C THR A 146 -11.24 -15.67 -0.36
N LEU A 147 -10.99 -15.29 0.89
CA LEU A 147 -9.66 -15.14 1.48
C LEU A 147 -9.31 -16.46 2.18
N THR A 148 -8.22 -17.08 1.75
CA THR A 148 -7.61 -18.23 2.43
C THR A 148 -6.44 -17.72 3.27
N MET A 149 -6.36 -18.13 4.53
CA MET A 149 -5.14 -18.00 5.34
C MET A 149 -4.58 -19.40 5.62
N THR A 150 -3.29 -19.60 5.41
CA THR A 150 -2.57 -20.82 5.80
C THR A 150 -2.00 -20.61 7.20
N LEU A 151 -2.51 -21.38 8.16
CA LEU A 151 -2.07 -21.47 9.54
C LEU A 151 -1.18 -22.71 9.74
N THR A 152 -0.61 -22.87 10.94
CA THR A 152 0.22 -24.04 11.31
C THR A 152 -0.58 -25.35 11.34
N ASP A 153 -1.88 -25.28 11.65
CA ASP A 153 -2.81 -26.40 11.82
C ASP A 153 -3.64 -26.70 10.56
N GLY A 154 -3.70 -25.78 9.59
CA GLY A 154 -4.42 -26.00 8.33
C GLY A 154 -4.67 -24.73 7.52
N LYS A 155 -5.65 -24.79 6.62
CA LYS A 155 -6.14 -23.62 5.88
C LYS A 155 -7.52 -23.24 6.39
N VAL A 156 -7.70 -21.96 6.68
CA VAL A 156 -8.98 -21.37 7.07
C VAL A 156 -9.48 -20.42 5.98
N PHE A 157 -10.79 -20.35 5.82
CA PHE A 157 -11.43 -19.65 4.71
C PHE A 157 -12.40 -18.59 5.23
N TYR A 158 -12.31 -17.39 4.66
CA TYR A 158 -13.22 -16.28 4.94
C TYR A 158 -13.91 -15.85 3.64
N ALA A 159 -15.23 -15.78 3.65
CA ALA A 159 -16.02 -15.19 2.58
C ALA A 159 -16.03 -13.66 2.71
N ARG A 160 -15.92 -12.93 1.60
CA ARG A 160 -16.03 -11.47 1.61
C ARG A 160 -17.46 -11.05 1.97
N LEU A 161 -17.59 -10.11 2.91
CA LEU A 161 -18.84 -9.39 3.12
C LEU A 161 -18.87 -8.19 2.15
N ASN A 162 -20.03 -7.97 1.54
CA ASN A 162 -20.30 -6.83 0.64
C ASN A 162 -20.81 -5.61 1.43
#